data_AF-Q3JN36-F1
#
_entry.id   AF-Q3JN36-F1
#
_cell.length_a   1.000
_cell.length_b   1.000
_cell.length_c   1.000
_cell.angle_alpha   90.00
_cell.angle_beta   90.00
_cell.angle_gamma   90.00
#
_symmetry.space_group_name_H-M   'P 1'
#
loop_
_entity.id
_entity.type
_entity.pdbx_description
1 polymer ?
#
loop_
_entity_poly.entity_id
_entity_poly.type
_entity_poly.pdbx_seq_one_letter_code
_entity_poly.pdbx_strand_id
1 'polypeptide(L)'
;MTRRATSLLPPNATALERRLADTNARISDIPVDIGALMDPDAIPLRFLPWLAWHLGVETWKDYWPEQVKRARVKAAIRIARKKGTAAAVREVCASFGANVAMREWFEKTPKGRPGTFEILMTVGARDGIPATGVTPG
;
A
#
# COMPACT_ATOMS: atom_id res chain seq x y z
N MET A 1 -25.30 -20.60 1.04
CA MET A 1 -26.68 -20.36 0.57
C MET A 1 -26.68 -20.46 -0.94
N THR A 2 -27.03 -21.61 -1.49
CA THR A 2 -27.05 -21.87 -2.94
C THR A 2 -28.29 -21.21 -3.52
N ARG A 3 -28.14 -20.07 -4.22
CA ARG A 3 -29.26 -19.38 -4.84
C ARG A 3 -29.80 -20.28 -5.95
N ARG A 4 -31.03 -20.79 -5.79
CA ARG A 4 -31.74 -21.54 -6.82
C ARG A 4 -31.81 -20.63 -8.06
N ALA A 5 -31.19 -21.03 -9.16
CA ALA A 5 -31.21 -20.26 -10.39
C ALA A 5 -32.64 -20.24 -10.93
N THR A 6 -33.35 -19.13 -10.74
CA THR A 6 -34.62 -18.86 -11.42
C THR A 6 -34.29 -18.75 -12.90
N SER A 7 -34.83 -19.67 -13.71
CA SER A 7 -34.64 -19.61 -15.17
C SER A 7 -35.07 -18.23 -15.69
N LEU A 8 -34.23 -17.59 -16.50
CA LEU A 8 -34.52 -16.30 -17.12
C LEU A 8 -35.55 -16.43 -18.28
N LEU A 9 -35.94 -17.64 -18.64
CA LEU A 9 -36.86 -17.91 -19.73
C LEU A 9 -38.33 -17.72 -19.30
N PRO A 10 -39.19 -17.23 -20.21
CA PRO A 10 -40.62 -17.15 -19.96
C PRO A 10 -41.25 -18.56 -19.88
N PRO A 11 -42.43 -18.69 -19.23
CA PRO A 11 -43.06 -20.01 -19.01
C PRO A 11 -43.45 -20.73 -20.31
N ASN A 12 -43.67 -20.02 -21.41
CA ASN A 12 -43.98 -20.57 -22.74
C ASN A 12 -42.73 -20.99 -23.55
N ALA A 13 -41.53 -20.95 -22.95
CA ALA A 13 -40.30 -21.33 -23.65
C ALA A 13 -40.32 -22.81 -24.08
N THR A 14 -39.94 -23.02 -25.33
CA THR A 14 -39.84 -24.31 -26.01
C THR A 14 -38.72 -25.18 -25.44
N ALA A 15 -38.76 -26.48 -25.73
CA ALA A 15 -37.73 -27.41 -25.29
C ALA A 15 -36.32 -27.07 -25.83
N LEU A 16 -36.24 -26.50 -27.05
CA LEU A 16 -34.97 -26.08 -27.65
C LEU A 16 -34.37 -24.89 -26.90
N GLU A 17 -35.16 -23.86 -26.60
CA GLU A 17 -34.72 -22.66 -25.88
C GLU A 17 -34.21 -23.01 -24.48
N ARG A 18 -34.90 -23.91 -23.78
CA ARG A 18 -34.47 -24.41 -22.46
C ARG A 18 -33.12 -25.13 -22.54
N ARG A 19 -32.95 -26.04 -23.52
CA ARG A 19 -31.69 -26.76 -23.71
C ARG A 19 -30.53 -25.83 -24.09
N LEU A 20 -30.80 -24.80 -24.89
CA LEU A 20 -29.80 -23.81 -25.25
C LEU A 20 -29.36 -22.98 -24.02
N ALA A 21 -30.33 -22.55 -23.21
CA ALA A 21 -30.05 -21.84 -21.97
C ALA A 21 -29.22 -22.68 -20.99
N ASP A 22 -29.57 -23.95 -20.80
CA ASP A 22 -28.82 -24.87 -19.92
C ASP A 22 -27.37 -25.09 -20.41
N THR A 23 -27.19 -25.20 -21.73
CA THR A 23 -25.85 -25.37 -22.32
C THR A 23 -25.01 -24.10 -22.14
N ASN A 24 -25.62 -22.93 -22.28
CA ASN A 24 -24.93 -21.64 -22.22
C ASN A 24 -24.71 -21.13 -20.78
N ALA A 25 -25.49 -21.61 -19.81
CA ALA A 25 -25.38 -21.22 -18.40
C ALA A 25 -23.98 -21.47 -17.81
N ARG A 26 -23.27 -22.50 -18.32
CA ARG A 26 -21.91 -22.86 -17.88
C ARG A 26 -20.87 -21.75 -18.08
N ILE A 27 -21.09 -20.83 -19.01
CA ILE A 27 -20.18 -19.70 -19.24
C ILE A 27 -20.20 -18.74 -18.03
N SER A 28 -21.35 -18.59 -17.39
CA SER A 28 -21.51 -17.73 -16.21
C SER A 28 -20.95 -18.35 -14.92
N ASP A 29 -20.67 -19.66 -14.93
CA ASP A 29 -20.13 -20.39 -13.78
C ASP A 29 -18.59 -20.31 -13.70
N ILE A 30 -17.92 -19.58 -14.59
CA ILE A 30 -16.48 -19.38 -14.50
C ILE A 30 -16.18 -18.65 -13.18
N PRO A 31 -15.43 -19.29 -12.25
CA PRO A 31 -15.15 -18.68 -10.96
C PRO A 31 -14.17 -17.52 -11.16
N VAL A 32 -14.69 -16.30 -11.16
CA VAL A 32 -13.89 -15.08 -11.17
C VAL A 32 -13.97 -14.45 -9.79
N ASP A 33 -13.01 -14.77 -8.93
CA ASP A 33 -12.88 -14.12 -7.62
C ASP A 33 -12.13 -12.79 -7.76
N ILE A 34 -12.87 -11.75 -8.14
CA ILE A 34 -12.34 -10.38 -8.23
C ILE A 34 -11.97 -9.85 -6.83
N GLY A 35 -12.67 -10.30 -5.79
CA GLY A 35 -12.42 -9.87 -4.41
C GLY A 35 -11.05 -10.30 -3.91
N ALA A 36 -10.64 -11.53 -4.24
CA ALA A 36 -9.32 -12.04 -3.90
C ALA A 36 -8.16 -11.26 -4.54
N LEU A 37 -8.39 -10.47 -5.61
CA LEU A 37 -7.36 -9.63 -6.22
C LEU A 37 -7.00 -8.41 -5.35
N MET A 38 -7.91 -7.98 -4.47
CA MET A 38 -7.67 -6.85 -3.56
C MET A 38 -7.22 -7.30 -2.17
N ASP A 39 -7.32 -8.60 -1.86
CA ASP A 39 -6.87 -9.18 -0.60
C ASP A 39 -5.37 -9.56 -0.67
N PRO A 40 -4.49 -8.90 0.11
CA PRO A 40 -3.07 -9.23 0.14
C PRO A 40 -2.75 -10.65 0.63
N ASP A 41 -3.68 -11.36 1.28
CA ASP A 41 -3.50 -12.75 1.72
C ASP A 41 -4.02 -13.77 0.70
N ALA A 42 -5.17 -13.49 0.07
CA ALA A 42 -5.79 -14.41 -0.89
C ALA A 42 -5.26 -14.29 -2.33
N ILE A 43 -4.65 -13.14 -2.69
CA ILE A 43 -4.17 -12.92 -4.06
C ILE A 43 -3.05 -13.92 -4.44
N PRO A 44 -3.09 -14.49 -5.66
CA PRO A 44 -1.96 -15.27 -6.19
C PRO A 44 -0.66 -14.47 -6.22
N LEU A 45 0.46 -15.09 -5.82
CA LEU A 45 1.75 -14.40 -5.67
C LEU A 45 2.21 -13.66 -6.94
N ARG A 46 1.90 -14.20 -8.13
CA ARG A 46 2.21 -13.57 -9.42
C ARG A 46 1.56 -12.20 -9.62
N PHE A 47 0.43 -11.95 -8.95
CA PHE A 47 -0.32 -10.69 -9.07
C PHE A 47 -0.02 -9.71 -7.93
N LEU A 48 0.63 -10.18 -6.87
CA LEU A 48 0.98 -9.38 -5.70
C LEU A 48 1.82 -8.12 -6.03
N PRO A 49 2.78 -8.13 -6.98
CA PRO A 49 3.50 -6.92 -7.38
C PRO A 49 2.58 -5.83 -7.96
N TRP A 50 1.53 -6.22 -8.69
CA TRP A 50 0.57 -5.27 -9.26
C TRP A 50 -0.29 -4.63 -8.19
N LEU A 51 -0.72 -5.42 -7.20
CA LEU A 51 -1.41 -4.88 -6.02
C LEU A 51 -0.49 -3.94 -5.23
N ALA A 52 0.79 -4.29 -5.08
CA ALA A 52 1.77 -3.43 -4.41
C ALA A 52 1.93 -2.08 -5.13
N TRP A 53 2.01 -2.10 -6.45
CA TRP A 53 2.05 -0.88 -7.27
C TRP A 53 0.78 -0.04 -7.13
N HIS A 54 -0.39 -0.68 -7.19
CA HIS A 54 -1.69 -0.01 -6.99
C HIS A 54 -1.79 0.70 -5.62
N LEU A 55 -1.21 0.11 -4.57
CA LEU A 55 -1.18 0.68 -3.22
C LEU A 55 0.00 1.66 -2.97
N GLY A 56 0.81 1.97 -3.99
CA GLY A 56 1.88 2.95 -3.91
C GLY A 56 3.13 2.48 -3.15
N VAL A 57 3.44 1.18 -3.19
CA VAL A 57 4.66 0.64 -2.57
C VAL A 57 5.90 1.05 -3.40
N GLU A 58 6.73 1.93 -2.86
CA GLU A 58 7.94 2.45 -3.55
C GLU A 58 9.12 1.47 -3.58
N THR A 59 9.23 0.64 -2.56
CA THR A 59 10.35 -0.31 -2.39
C THR A 59 9.81 -1.71 -2.55
N TRP A 60 10.08 -2.30 -3.72
CA TRP A 60 9.72 -3.67 -4.06
C TRP A 60 10.96 -4.43 -4.51
N LYS A 61 11.14 -5.66 -4.03
CA LYS A 61 12.24 -6.54 -4.48
C LYS A 61 11.72 -7.95 -4.75
N ASP A 62 12.06 -8.49 -5.90
CA ASP A 62 11.52 -9.77 -6.36
C ASP A 62 12.04 -10.97 -5.58
N TYR A 63 13.25 -10.87 -5.01
CA TYR A 63 13.84 -11.92 -4.17
C TYR A 63 13.24 -11.98 -2.75
N TRP A 64 12.33 -11.06 -2.38
CA TRP A 64 11.72 -11.10 -1.06
C TRP A 64 10.87 -12.35 -0.84
N PRO A 65 10.95 -12.97 0.36
CA PRO A 65 10.02 -14.02 0.76
C PRO A 65 8.57 -13.56 0.64
N GLU A 66 7.67 -14.47 0.29
CA GLU A 66 6.25 -14.18 0.10
C GLU A 66 5.63 -13.47 1.30
N GLN A 67 5.93 -13.93 2.51
CA GLN A 67 5.43 -13.34 3.76
C GLN A 67 5.82 -11.86 3.88
N VAL A 68 7.05 -11.50 3.49
CA VAL A 68 7.54 -10.12 3.54
C VAL A 68 6.81 -9.26 2.50
N LYS A 69 6.63 -9.79 1.28
CA LYS A 69 5.87 -9.11 0.23
C LYS A 69 4.43 -8.81 0.69
N ARG A 70 3.72 -9.81 1.22
CA ARG A 70 2.33 -9.64 1.71
C ARG A 70 2.25 -8.67 2.88
N ALA A 71 3.18 -8.74 3.84
CA ALA A 71 3.25 -7.80 4.95
C ALA A 71 3.49 -6.35 4.48
N ARG A 72 4.33 -6.16 3.46
CA ARG A 72 4.60 -4.83 2.88
C ARG A 72 3.35 -4.23 2.22
N VAL A 73 2.64 -5.04 1.44
CA VAL A 73 1.37 -4.65 0.78
C VAL A 73 0.32 -4.28 1.82
N LYS A 74 0.13 -5.09 2.86
CA LYS A 74 -0.79 -4.77 3.98
C LYS A 74 -0.47 -3.45 4.68
N ALA A 75 0.82 -3.16 4.86
CA ALA A 75 1.26 -1.95 5.53
C ALA A 75 1.14 -0.69 4.65
N ALA A 76 1.01 -0.83 3.33
CA ALA A 76 1.08 0.26 2.36
C ALA A 76 0.11 1.41 2.68
N ILE A 77 -1.18 1.12 2.90
CA ILE A 77 -2.20 2.14 3.20
C ILE A 77 -1.90 2.89 4.50
N ARG A 78 -1.49 2.17 5.55
CA ARG A 78 -1.14 2.76 6.85
C ARG A 78 0.09 3.68 6.72
N ILE A 79 1.09 3.26 5.95
CA ILE A 79 2.29 4.06 5.68
C ILE A 79 1.91 5.30 4.88
N ALA A 80 1.13 5.15 3.80
CA ALA A 80 0.69 6.25 2.95
C ALA A 80 -0.13 7.30 3.72
N ARG A 81 -0.97 6.89 4.68
CA ARG A 81 -1.73 7.80 5.55
C ARG A 81 -0.85 8.64 6.48
N LYS A 82 0.29 8.10 6.92
CA LYS A 82 1.24 8.81 7.80
C LYS A 82 2.21 9.66 7.00
N LYS A 83 2.58 9.22 5.81
CA LYS A 83 3.58 9.85 4.94
C LYS A 83 3.21 11.31 4.66
N GLY A 84 4.16 12.21 4.90
CA GLY A 84 3.99 13.66 4.67
C GLY A 84 3.43 14.46 5.85
N THR A 85 3.08 13.82 6.97
CA THR A 85 2.68 14.55 8.18
C THR A 85 3.90 14.92 9.04
N ALA A 86 3.88 16.10 9.66
CA ALA A 86 4.89 16.49 10.64
C ALA A 86 4.97 15.48 11.81
N ALA A 87 3.84 14.86 12.17
CA ALA A 87 3.78 13.80 13.17
C ALA A 87 4.59 12.55 12.73
N ALA A 88 4.52 12.14 11.46
CA ALA A 88 5.32 11.03 10.96
C ALA A 88 6.82 11.37 10.92
N VAL A 89 7.18 12.61 10.56
CA VAL A 89 8.58 13.06 10.64
C VAL A 89 9.06 13.02 12.09
N ARG A 90 8.25 13.49 13.05
CA ARG A 90 8.56 13.42 14.48
C ARG A 90 8.67 11.98 15.01
N GLU A 91 7.77 11.08 14.61
CA GLU A 91 7.81 9.65 14.97
C GLU A 91 9.10 8.99 14.47
N VAL A 92 9.52 9.31 13.24
CA VAL A 92 10.79 8.85 12.66
C VAL A 92 11.97 9.43 13.44
N CYS A 93 12.00 10.74 13.71
CA CYS A 93 13.08 11.36 14.51
C CYS A 93 13.20 10.70 15.89
N ALA A 94 12.08 10.49 16.59
CA ALA A 94 12.04 9.85 17.90
C ALA A 94 12.58 8.40 17.85
N SER A 95 12.32 7.67 16.76
CA SER A 95 12.83 6.29 16.59
C SER A 95 14.35 6.21 16.45
N PHE A 96 15.00 7.28 15.96
CA PHE A 96 16.45 7.40 15.88
C PHE A 96 17.10 7.97 17.16
N GLY A 97 16.29 8.40 18.14
CA GLY A 97 16.76 8.96 19.42
C GLY A 97 17.49 10.30 19.27
N ALA A 98 18.48 10.55 20.12
CA ALA A 98 19.27 11.80 20.16
C ALA A 98 20.06 12.10 18.86
N ASN A 99 20.04 11.19 17.88
CA ASN A 99 20.72 11.35 16.60
C ASN A 99 19.91 12.16 15.58
N VAL A 100 18.61 12.41 15.82
CA VAL A 100 17.79 13.21 14.90
C VAL A 100 16.87 14.16 15.68
N ALA A 101 17.02 15.46 15.46
CA ALA A 101 16.16 16.51 15.98
C ALA A 101 15.49 17.28 14.84
N MET A 102 14.22 17.65 15.01
CA MET A 102 13.48 18.49 14.07
C MET A 102 13.27 19.87 14.70
N ARG A 103 13.56 20.94 13.95
CA ARG A 103 13.36 22.33 14.40
C ARG A 103 12.51 23.10 13.41
N GLU A 104 11.37 23.61 13.86
CA GLU A 104 10.42 24.35 13.00
C GLU A 104 10.82 25.83 12.88
N TRP A 105 10.37 26.51 11.82
CA TRP A 105 10.76 27.91 11.52
C TRP A 105 10.50 28.90 12.66
N PHE A 106 9.47 28.67 13.48
CA PHE A 106 9.12 29.54 14.61
C PHE A 106 9.97 29.30 15.86
N GLU A 107 10.69 28.17 15.94
CA GLU A 107 11.57 27.82 17.07
C GLU A 107 12.98 28.43 16.89
N LYS A 108 13.28 28.99 15.72
CA LYS A 108 14.57 29.64 15.42
C LYS A 108 14.57 31.10 15.86
N THR A 109 15.74 31.57 16.29
CA THR A 109 16.01 33.00 16.53
C THR A 109 17.25 33.40 15.72
N PRO A 110 17.11 34.24 14.67
CA PRO A 110 15.86 34.81 14.13
C PRO A 110 14.94 33.75 13.49
N LYS A 111 13.64 34.06 13.38
CA LYS A 111 12.64 33.13 12.80
C LYS A 111 12.99 32.81 11.34
N GLY A 112 12.87 31.54 10.96
CA GLY A 112 13.08 31.09 9.59
C GLY A 112 11.94 31.48 8.64
N ARG A 113 12.05 31.10 7.36
CA ARG A 113 10.98 31.32 6.37
C ARG A 113 9.71 30.57 6.79
N PRO A 114 8.53 31.21 6.79
CA PRO A 114 7.27 30.54 7.16
C PRO A 114 7.04 29.26 6.37
N GLY A 115 6.62 28.20 7.05
CA GLY A 115 6.37 26.89 6.46
C GLY A 115 7.62 26.03 6.25
N THR A 116 8.78 26.42 6.78
CA THR A 116 10.02 25.62 6.70
C THR A 116 10.34 24.91 8.01
N PHE A 117 11.09 23.82 7.92
CA PHE A 117 11.64 23.10 9.05
C PHE A 117 13.03 22.57 8.69
N GLU A 118 13.88 22.38 9.69
CA GLU A 118 15.19 21.73 9.53
C GLU A 118 15.19 20.40 10.26
N ILE A 119 15.85 19.41 9.67
CA ILE A 119 16.17 18.15 10.35
C ILE A 119 17.67 18.16 10.63
N LEU A 120 18.02 18.16 11.91
CA LEU A 120 19.38 18.05 12.41
C LEU A 120 19.65 16.58 12.69
N MET A 121 20.57 15.98 11.94
CA MET A 121 21.00 14.61 12.15
C MET A 121 22.43 14.58 12.66
N THR A 122 22.64 14.09 13.88
CA THR A 122 23.96 13.79 14.41
C THR A 122 24.32 12.37 13.98
N VAL A 123 25.04 12.24 12.86
CA VAL A 123 25.62 10.97 12.46
C VAL A 123 26.80 10.71 13.39
N GLY A 124 26.58 9.86 14.39
CA GLY A 124 27.67 9.27 15.17
C GLY A 124 28.52 8.43 14.22
N ALA A 125 29.60 9.02 13.71
CA ALA A 125 30.58 8.29 12.93
C ALA A 125 31.08 7.11 13.77
N ARG A 126 30.83 5.89 13.29
CA ARG A 126 31.88 4.89 13.38
C ARG A 126 33.05 5.53 12.62
N ASP A 127 34.06 6.00 13.36
CA ASP A 127 35.26 6.71 12.90
C ASP A 127 35.30 8.25 13.07
N GLY A 128 34.63 8.81 14.08
CA GLY A 128 35.09 10.05 14.73
C GLY A 128 35.10 11.38 13.94
N ILE A 129 34.44 11.48 12.79
CA ILE A 129 34.32 12.74 12.04
C ILE A 129 32.84 13.15 11.94
N PRO A 130 32.41 14.27 12.55
CA PRO A 130 31.03 14.74 12.42
C PRO A 130 30.78 15.32 11.01
N ALA A 131 29.93 14.66 10.24
CA ALA A 131 29.44 15.16 8.96
C ALA A 131 28.30 16.17 9.21
N THR A 132 28.66 17.42 9.50
CA THR A 132 27.71 18.54 9.54
C THR A 132 27.37 18.95 8.11
N GLY A 133 26.40 18.28 7.49
CA GLY A 133 25.81 18.69 6.23
C GLY A 133 24.74 19.76 6.44
N VAL A 134 25.13 21.04 6.50
CA VAL A 134 24.20 22.15 6.27
C VAL A 134 24.09 22.32 4.76
N THR A 135 22.94 22.04 4.17
CA THR A 135 22.64 22.43 2.78
C THR A 135 21.90 23.76 2.79
N PRO A 136 22.48 24.87 2.29
CA PRO A 136 21.74 26.09 2.05
C PRO A 136 21.05 26.04 0.67
N GLY A 137 19.79 26.46 0.63
CA GLY A 137 18.97 26.63 -0.58
C GLY A 137 17.58 27.11 -0.23
#